data_AF-A0A831Z5Q3-F1
#
_entry.id   AF-A0A831Z5Q3-F1
#
_cell.length_a   1.000
_cell.length_b   1.000
_cell.length_c   1.000
_cell.angle_alpha   90.00
_cell.angle_beta   90.00
_cell.angle_gamma   90.00
#
_symmetry.space_group_name_H-M   'P 1'
#
loop_
_entity.id
_entity.type
_entity.pdbx_description
1 polymer ?
#
loop_
_entity_poly.entity_id
_entity_poly.type
_entity_poly.pdbx_seq_one_letter_code
_entity_poly.pdbx_strand_id
1 'polypeptide(L)'
;FVASNTMEKALGRLDGFVTPDLTIEEADVADFDALVLVGGYGARVHLWDNPVAHQLVQQAMAAGKLIAAASTAPMVLVKAGILSGKKATVFPDYNATLAFKTNGVQLVHEDVVVDDNVITTNHHKVVNALIDKLIEKLAGEYVQ
;
A
#
# COMPACT_ATOMS: atom_id res chain seq x y z
N PHE A 1 9.21 -9.72 -5.23
CA PHE A 1 8.55 -10.92 -4.72
C PHE A 1 7.10 -10.61 -4.40
N VAL A 2 6.21 -11.61 -4.44
CA VAL A 2 4.82 -11.53 -4.00
C VAL A 2 4.71 -12.23 -2.65
N ALA A 3 4.36 -11.48 -1.61
CA ALA A 3 4.12 -12.03 -0.28
C ALA A 3 2.62 -12.15 0.02
N SER A 4 2.21 -13.19 0.75
CA SER A 4 0.82 -13.38 1.21
C SER A 4 0.76 -14.02 2.60
N ASN A 5 -0.42 -14.16 3.19
CA ASN A 5 -0.58 -14.81 4.49
C ASN A 5 -0.40 -16.34 4.44
N THR A 6 -0.36 -16.92 3.25
CA THR A 6 -0.10 -18.35 3.02
C THR A 6 0.69 -18.52 1.73
N MET A 7 1.26 -19.70 1.51
CA MET A 7 1.86 -20.09 0.23
C MET A 7 0.84 -20.69 -0.76
N GLU A 8 -0.44 -20.73 -0.38
CA GLU A 8 -1.49 -21.17 -1.29
C GLU A 8 -1.70 -20.16 -2.41
N LYS A 9 -2.24 -20.64 -3.53
CA LYS A 9 -2.54 -19.80 -4.70
C LYS A 9 -3.49 -18.67 -4.30
N ALA A 10 -3.02 -17.43 -4.41
CA ALA A 10 -3.82 -16.24 -4.19
C ALA A 10 -4.71 -15.99 -5.41
N LEU A 11 -6.02 -16.05 -5.22
CA LEU A 11 -7.03 -15.83 -6.27
C LEU A 11 -7.46 -14.36 -6.29
N GLY A 12 -7.30 -13.73 -7.44
CA GLY A 12 -7.83 -12.40 -7.72
C GLY A 12 -9.33 -12.44 -8.03
N ARG A 13 -10.01 -11.31 -7.86
CA ARG A 13 -11.46 -11.19 -8.10
C ARG A 13 -11.87 -11.47 -9.55
N LEU A 14 -10.97 -11.27 -10.51
CA LEU A 14 -11.23 -11.41 -11.95
C LEU A 14 -10.55 -12.67 -12.50
N ASP A 15 -10.56 -13.75 -11.73
CA ASP A 15 -10.05 -15.10 -12.07
C ASP A 15 -8.54 -15.21 -12.37
N GLY A 16 -7.81 -14.10 -12.32
CA GLY A 16 -6.35 -14.10 -12.27
C GLY A 16 -5.84 -14.69 -10.95
N PHE A 17 -4.66 -15.28 -10.96
CA PHE A 17 -4.04 -15.82 -9.75
C PHE A 17 -2.54 -15.62 -9.75
N VAL A 18 -1.96 -15.69 -8.56
CA VAL A 18 -0.51 -15.72 -8.35
C VAL A 18 -0.18 -16.71 -7.26
N THR A 19 0.95 -17.40 -7.38
CA THR A 19 1.50 -18.19 -6.28
C THR A 19 2.47 -17.29 -5.53
N PRO A 20 2.27 -17.06 -4.22
CA PRO A 20 3.19 -16.27 -3.42
C PRO A 20 4.61 -16.86 -3.46
N ASP A 21 5.61 -15.99 -3.50
CA ASP A 21 7.02 -16.37 -3.41
C ASP A 21 7.43 -16.64 -1.95
N LEU A 22 6.74 -16.00 -1.00
CA LEU A 22 6.97 -16.10 0.43
C LEU A 22 5.71 -15.71 1.22
N THR A 23 5.72 -16.00 2.52
CA THR A 23 4.73 -15.46 3.45
C THR A 23 5.08 -14.03 3.87
N ILE A 24 4.09 -13.26 4.37
CA ILE A 24 4.34 -11.89 4.87
C ILE A 24 5.29 -11.91 6.07
N GLU A 25 5.22 -12.98 6.88
CA GLU A 25 6.08 -13.21 8.04
C GLU A 25 7.55 -13.46 7.66
N GLU A 26 7.80 -13.99 6.47
CA GLU A 26 9.15 -14.25 5.95
C GLU A 26 9.77 -13.02 5.25
N ALA A 27 8.99 -11.96 5.00
CA ALA A 27 9.45 -10.81 4.27
C ALA A 27 10.40 -9.94 5.11
N ASP A 28 11.64 -9.75 4.63
CA ASP A 28 12.61 -8.82 5.21
C ASP A 28 12.70 -7.53 4.38
N VAL A 29 12.63 -6.37 5.07
CA VAL A 29 12.76 -5.03 4.47
C VAL A 29 14.11 -4.80 3.80
N ALA A 30 15.15 -5.56 4.18
CA ALA A 30 16.45 -5.50 3.53
C ALA A 30 16.42 -6.01 2.08
N ASP A 31 15.49 -6.90 1.74
CA ASP A 31 15.48 -7.64 0.47
C ASP A 31 14.74 -6.94 -0.68
N PHE A 32 14.20 -5.74 -0.44
CA PHE A 32 13.48 -4.97 -1.46
C PHE A 32 13.69 -3.46 -1.30
N ASP A 33 13.57 -2.74 -2.42
CA ASP A 33 13.68 -1.27 -2.45
C ASP A 33 12.35 -0.55 -2.21
N ALA A 34 11.24 -1.24 -2.47
CA ALA A 34 9.89 -0.71 -2.30
C ALA A 34 8.90 -1.77 -1.81
N LEU A 35 7.92 -1.32 -1.02
CA LEU A 35 6.78 -2.11 -0.56
C LEU A 35 5.51 -1.66 -1.31
N VAL A 36 4.82 -2.60 -1.95
CA VAL A 36 3.56 -2.32 -2.67
C VAL A 36 2.41 -3.12 -2.05
N LEU A 37 1.40 -2.43 -1.52
CA LEU A 37 0.19 -3.04 -0.99
C LEU A 37 -0.95 -2.96 -2.01
N VAL A 38 -1.44 -4.13 -2.41
CA VAL A 38 -2.55 -4.27 -3.35
C VAL A 38 -3.88 -4.31 -2.60
N GLY A 39 -4.87 -3.53 -3.08
CA GLY A 39 -6.19 -3.44 -2.48
C GLY A 39 -7.15 -4.56 -2.90
N GLY A 40 -8.44 -4.24 -2.86
CA GLY A 40 -9.54 -5.17 -3.11
C GLY A 40 -10.16 -5.71 -1.82
N TYR A 41 -11.13 -6.62 -1.97
CA TYR A 41 -11.85 -7.21 -0.85
C TYR A 41 -10.93 -8.10 0.02
N GLY A 42 -10.03 -8.86 -0.60
CA GLY A 42 -9.06 -9.68 0.13
C GLY A 42 -8.18 -8.85 1.07
N ALA A 43 -7.72 -7.67 0.64
CA ALA A 43 -6.97 -6.77 1.51
C ALA A 43 -7.78 -6.31 2.74
N ARG A 44 -9.08 -6.06 2.56
CA ARG A 44 -9.97 -5.70 3.68
C ARG A 44 -10.12 -6.84 4.69
N VAL A 45 -10.17 -8.08 4.23
CA VAL A 45 -10.34 -9.25 5.10
C VAL A 45 -9.03 -9.66 5.77
N HIS A 46 -7.91 -9.59 5.04
CA HIS A 46 -6.67 -10.24 5.45
C HIS A 46 -5.51 -9.30 5.78
N LEU A 47 -5.54 -8.04 5.33
CA LEU A 47 -4.42 -7.10 5.49
C LEU A 47 -4.75 -5.90 6.37
N TRP A 48 -5.98 -5.39 6.32
CA TRP A 48 -6.35 -4.15 7.04
C TRP A 48 -6.00 -4.22 8.52
N ASP A 49 -6.35 -5.31 9.20
CA ASP A 49 -6.12 -5.50 10.63
C ASP A 49 -4.98 -6.49 10.92
N ASN A 50 -4.11 -6.74 9.95
CA ASN A 50 -3.00 -7.68 10.12
C ASN A 50 -1.80 -6.98 10.79
N PRO A 51 -1.42 -7.36 12.02
CA PRO A 51 -0.32 -6.72 12.73
C PRO A 51 1.05 -6.93 12.07
N VAL A 52 1.26 -8.06 11.39
CA VAL A 52 2.52 -8.33 10.66
C VAL A 52 2.64 -7.38 9.47
N ALA A 53 1.54 -7.15 8.74
CA ALA A 53 1.52 -6.16 7.66
C ALA A 53 1.78 -4.74 8.18
N HIS A 54 1.23 -4.37 9.35
CA HIS A 54 1.51 -3.07 9.97
C HIS A 54 2.97 -2.91 10.36
N GLN A 55 3.57 -3.95 10.95
CA GLN A 55 4.99 -3.97 11.31
C GLN A 55 5.89 -3.84 10.08
N LEU A 56 5.60 -4.58 9.01
CA LEU A 56 6.36 -4.49 7.77
C LEU A 56 6.30 -3.09 7.15
N VAL A 57 5.11 -2.46 7.15
CA VAL A 57 4.92 -1.07 6.72
C VAL A 57 5.74 -0.09 7.56
N GLN A 58 5.72 -0.24 8.88
CA GLN A 58 6.47 0.62 9.80
C GLN A 58 7.98 0.46 9.60
N GLN A 59 8.47 -0.77 9.46
CA GLN A 59 9.88 -1.07 9.21
C GLN A 59 10.34 -0.52 7.86
N ALA A 60 9.55 -0.70 6.80
CA ALA A 60 9.81 -0.13 5.48
C ALA A 60 9.92 1.41 5.53
N MET A 61 9.00 2.06 6.26
CA MET A 61 9.02 3.51 6.45
C MET A 61 10.27 3.96 7.22
N ALA A 62 10.62 3.27 8.30
CA ALA A 62 11.80 3.57 9.12
C ALA A 62 13.11 3.38 8.35
N ALA A 63 13.15 2.41 7.43
CA ALA A 63 14.27 2.17 6.53
C ALA A 63 14.30 3.12 5.32
N GLY A 64 13.37 4.07 5.22
CA GLY A 64 13.30 5.05 4.13
C GLY A 64 12.89 4.45 2.78
N LYS A 65 12.29 3.26 2.77
CA LYS A 65 11.82 2.60 1.54
C LYS A 65 10.64 3.35 0.93
N LEU A 66 10.44 3.16 -0.37
CA LEU A 66 9.22 3.62 -1.03
C LEU A 66 8.05 2.71 -0.66
N ILE A 67 6.90 3.31 -0.38
CA ILE A 67 5.69 2.59 0.00
C ILE A 67 4.56 3.01 -0.94
N ALA A 68 4.01 2.06 -1.68
CA ALA A 68 2.88 2.29 -2.57
C ALA A 68 1.66 1.50 -2.09
N ALA A 69 0.46 2.11 -2.09
CA ALA A 69 -0.77 1.41 -1.72
C ALA A 69 -1.94 1.77 -2.66
N ALA A 70 -2.57 0.75 -3.23
CA ALA A 70 -3.61 0.92 -4.25
C ALA A 70 -5.02 0.62 -3.73
N SER A 71 -6.00 1.42 -4.15
CA SER A 71 -7.44 1.24 -3.89
C SER A 71 -7.76 1.20 -2.39
N THR A 72 -8.10 0.04 -1.82
CA THR A 72 -8.46 -0.10 -0.39
C THR A 72 -7.25 -0.32 0.52
N ALA A 73 -6.07 -0.61 -0.03
CA ALA A 73 -4.85 -0.88 0.74
C ALA A 73 -4.30 0.31 1.55
N PRO A 74 -4.51 1.59 1.19
CA PRO A 74 -4.08 2.72 2.04
C PRO A 74 -4.62 2.68 3.48
N MET A 75 -5.71 1.95 3.75
CA MET A 75 -6.19 1.69 5.10
C MET A 75 -5.16 0.97 5.99
N VAL A 76 -4.34 0.08 5.42
CA VAL A 76 -3.23 -0.58 6.12
C VAL A 76 -2.21 0.46 6.59
N LEU A 77 -1.90 1.45 5.74
CA LEU A 77 -0.95 2.51 6.07
C LEU A 77 -1.47 3.43 7.19
N VAL A 78 -2.78 3.74 7.16
CA VAL A 78 -3.44 4.47 8.26
C VAL A 78 -3.36 3.71 9.56
N LYS A 79 -3.70 2.42 9.56
CA LYS A 79 -3.67 1.58 10.76
C LYS A 79 -2.27 1.33 11.28
N ALA A 80 -1.27 1.29 10.40
CA ALA A 80 0.15 1.27 10.76
C ALA A 80 0.63 2.62 11.34
N GLY A 81 -0.18 3.68 11.26
CA GLY A 81 0.11 5.00 11.83
C GLY A 81 1.04 5.87 10.97
N ILE A 82 1.42 5.43 9.77
CA ILE A 82 2.44 6.13 8.97
C ILE A 82 1.88 7.32 8.17
N LEU A 83 0.56 7.49 8.08
CA LEU A 83 -0.09 8.55 7.31
C LEU A 83 -0.48 9.80 8.12
N SER A 84 -0.26 9.81 9.43
CA SER A 84 -0.63 10.98 10.26
C SER A 84 0.09 12.24 9.77
N GLY A 85 -0.67 13.30 9.47
CA GLY A 85 -0.16 14.56 8.93
C GLY A 85 0.13 14.57 7.42
N LYS A 86 0.08 13.42 6.74
CA LYS A 86 0.38 13.27 5.30
C LYS A 86 -0.85 13.45 4.42
N LYS A 87 -0.62 13.82 3.16
CA LYS A 87 -1.61 13.74 2.09
C LYS A 87 -1.67 12.32 1.54
N ALA A 88 -2.88 11.81 1.36
CA ALA A 88 -3.10 10.51 0.75
C ALA A 88 -4.50 10.42 0.15
N THR A 89 -4.69 9.47 -0.76
CA THR A 89 -6.01 9.11 -1.30
C THR A 89 -6.32 7.64 -1.02
N VAL A 90 -7.60 7.27 -1.10
CA VAL A 90 -8.08 5.91 -0.86
C VAL A 90 -9.37 5.65 -1.63
N PHE A 91 -9.63 4.40 -1.98
CA PHE A 91 -10.90 4.01 -2.59
C PHE A 91 -12.08 4.46 -1.71
N PRO A 92 -13.18 4.99 -2.30
CA PRO A 92 -14.33 5.48 -1.54
C PRO A 92 -15.04 4.36 -0.75
N ASP A 93 -14.55 4.09 0.45
CA ASP A 93 -15.15 3.23 1.46
C ASP A 93 -15.35 4.06 2.74
N TYR A 94 -16.51 3.89 3.38
CA TYR A 94 -16.87 4.66 4.57
C TYR A 94 -15.87 4.47 5.71
N ASN A 95 -15.43 3.24 5.96
CA ASN A 95 -14.52 2.94 7.06
C ASN A 95 -13.13 3.50 6.79
N ALA A 96 -12.66 3.39 5.54
CA ALA A 96 -11.39 3.97 5.14
C ALA A 96 -11.43 5.50 5.28
N THR A 97 -12.46 6.15 4.74
CA THR A 97 -12.63 7.61 4.81
C THR A 97 -12.69 8.11 6.26
N LEU A 98 -13.44 7.42 7.11
CA LEU A 98 -13.54 7.76 8.53
C LEU A 98 -12.18 7.59 9.22
N ALA A 99 -11.48 6.48 8.99
CA ALA A 99 -10.17 6.22 9.59
C ALA A 99 -9.13 7.26 9.16
N PHE A 100 -9.12 7.68 7.90
CA PHE A 100 -8.25 8.77 7.42
C PHE A 100 -8.48 10.05 8.23
N LYS A 101 -9.75 10.44 8.38
CA LYS A 101 -10.14 11.64 9.13
C LYS A 101 -9.76 11.56 10.60
N THR A 102 -9.99 10.42 11.27
CA THR A 102 -9.72 10.27 12.71
C THR A 102 -8.24 10.10 13.04
N ASN A 103 -7.41 9.73 12.07
CA ASN A 103 -5.96 9.56 12.24
C ASN A 103 -5.14 10.73 11.67
N GLY A 104 -5.77 11.88 11.42
CA GLY A 104 -5.06 13.11 11.00
C GLY A 104 -4.48 13.06 9.59
N VAL A 105 -5.03 12.22 8.71
CA VAL A 105 -4.62 12.16 7.30
C VAL A 105 -5.33 13.26 6.51
N GLN A 106 -4.59 13.97 5.68
CA GLN A 106 -5.14 14.91 4.71
C GLN A 106 -5.68 14.11 3.52
N LEU A 107 -6.93 13.66 3.59
CA LEU A 107 -7.57 12.92 2.50
C LEU A 107 -7.75 13.84 1.28
N VAL A 108 -7.14 13.47 0.15
CA VAL A 108 -7.22 14.18 -1.12
C VAL A 108 -7.99 13.33 -2.14
N HIS A 109 -8.87 13.97 -2.92
CA HIS A 109 -9.67 13.32 -3.95
C HIS A 109 -9.00 13.41 -5.33
N GLU A 110 -7.75 12.95 -5.40
CA GLU A 110 -6.97 12.81 -6.63
C GLU A 110 -6.72 11.33 -6.94
N ASP A 111 -6.48 11.00 -8.20
CA ASP A 111 -6.29 9.61 -8.65
C ASP A 111 -5.02 8.98 -8.07
N VAL A 112 -3.93 9.76 -8.02
CA VAL A 112 -2.64 9.37 -7.46
C VAL A 112 -2.13 10.51 -6.60
N VAL A 113 -1.74 10.20 -5.36
CA VAL A 113 -1.15 11.17 -4.43
C VAL A 113 0.23 10.67 -4.03
N VAL A 114 1.23 11.55 -4.15
CA VAL A 114 2.60 11.32 -3.70
C VAL A 114 2.90 12.29 -2.56
N ASP A 115 3.31 11.76 -1.41
CA ASP A 115 3.72 12.51 -0.23
C ASP A 115 4.98 11.86 0.36
N ASP A 116 6.13 12.52 0.16
CA ASP A 116 7.47 11.98 0.43
C ASP A 116 7.70 10.62 -0.25
N ASN A 117 7.86 9.57 0.55
CA ASN A 117 8.12 8.20 0.14
C ASN A 117 6.84 7.37 0.01
N VAL A 118 5.67 7.97 0.19
CA VAL A 118 4.37 7.30 0.12
C VAL A 118 3.63 7.67 -1.16
N ILE A 119 3.16 6.65 -1.88
CA ILE A 119 2.34 6.79 -3.10
C ILE A 119 1.01 6.07 -2.85
N THR A 120 -0.12 6.74 -3.07
CA THR A 120 -1.45 6.15 -2.91
C THR A 120 -2.32 6.36 -4.13
N THR A 121 -3.19 5.39 -4.44
CA THR A 121 -4.29 5.58 -5.42
C THR A 121 -5.63 5.17 -4.85
N ASN A 122 -6.68 5.79 -5.38
CA ASN A 122 -8.05 5.49 -4.98
C ASN A 122 -8.74 4.44 -5.86
N HIS A 123 -8.14 3.97 -6.97
CA HIS A 123 -8.82 3.03 -7.87
C HIS A 123 -7.84 2.13 -8.64
N HIS A 124 -8.30 0.93 -9.01
CA HIS A 124 -7.53 -0.01 -9.84
C HIS A 124 -7.30 0.47 -11.28
N LYS A 125 -8.07 1.45 -11.78
CA LYS A 125 -7.98 1.93 -13.17
C LYS A 125 -6.76 2.82 -13.39
N VAL A 126 -6.21 3.35 -12.31
CA VAL A 126 -5.06 4.26 -12.30
C VAL A 126 -3.82 3.59 -11.70
N VAL A 127 -3.81 2.25 -11.63
CA VAL A 127 -2.66 1.50 -11.09
C VAL A 127 -1.40 1.73 -11.91
N ASN A 128 -1.52 1.89 -13.23
CA ASN A 128 -0.39 2.20 -14.10
C ASN A 128 0.27 3.52 -13.70
N ALA A 129 -0.53 4.55 -13.40
CA ALA A 129 0.01 5.83 -12.94
C ALA A 129 0.74 5.72 -11.58
N LEU A 130 0.30 4.85 -10.67
CA LEU A 130 1.08 4.55 -9.46
C LEU A 130 2.38 3.82 -9.77
N ILE A 131 2.36 2.86 -10.70
CA ILE A 131 3.56 2.13 -11.11
C ILE A 131 4.57 3.09 -11.74
N ASP A 132 4.12 3.97 -12.63
CA ASP A 132 4.96 4.99 -13.27
C ASP A 132 5.61 5.88 -12.21
N LYS A 133 4.84 6.39 -11.25
CA LYS A 133 5.38 7.19 -10.12
C LYS A 133 6.34 6.42 -9.23
N LEU A 134 6.10 5.14 -9.00
CA LEU A 134 7.01 4.30 -8.24
C LEU A 134 8.34 4.11 -8.98
N ILE A 135 8.30 3.83 -10.29
CA ILE A 135 9.48 3.67 -11.13
C ILE A 135 10.29 4.96 -11.21
N GLU A 136 9.64 6.11 -11.45
CA GLU A 136 10.29 7.44 -11.47
C GLU A 136 11.05 7.71 -10.16
N LYS A 137 10.43 7.41 -9.00
CA LYS A 137 11.08 7.60 -7.69
C LYS A 137 12.23 6.61 -7.45
N LEU A 138 12.09 5.35 -7.87
CA LEU A 138 13.16 4.34 -7.78
C LEU A 138 14.36 4.70 -8.66
N ALA A 139 14.11 5.27 -9.84
CA ALA A 139 15.15 5.73 -10.75
C ALA A 139 15.85 7.03 -10.27
N GLY A 140 15.32 7.69 -9.24
CA GLY A 140 15.84 8.96 -8.74
C GLY A 140 15.49 10.16 -9.62
N GLU A 141 14.51 10.04 -10.52
CA GLU A 141 14.20 11.03 -11.56
C GLU A 141 13.24 12.15 -11.09
N TYR A 142 12.92 12.22 -9.80
CA TYR A 142 12.12 13.33 -9.27
C TYR A 142 12.98 14.60 -9.07
N VAL A 143 13.13 15.37 -10.15
CA VAL A 143 13.44 16.80 -10.06
C VAL A 143 12.13 17.53 -9.78
N GLN A 144 12.09 18.33 -8.70
CA GLN A 144 10.96 19.19 -8.34
C GLN A 144 10.58 20.16 -9.46
#